data_AF-A0A3A6NT39-F1
#
_entry.id   AF-A0A3A6NT39-F1
#
_cell.length_a   1.000
_cell.length_b   1.000
_cell.length_c   1.000
_cell.angle_alpha   90.00
_cell.angle_beta   90.00
_cell.angle_gamma   90.00
#
_symmetry.space_group_name_H-M   'P 1'
#
loop_
_entity.id
_entity.type
_entity.pdbx_description
1 polymer ?
#
loop_
_entity_poly.entity_id
_entity_poly.type
_entity_poly.pdbx_seq_one_letter_code
_entity_poly.pdbx_strand_id
1 'polypeptide(L)'
;MTKQTRLFFFFLLLSLLALIPAVSAQQPYLSAADLTKILANRTFAMTDLEQSGQSSSAYGGSGQNSHVYFAGDGKYTILFPSGLTRTTDNWQIDANDNLCLRRARRSADDTDYVTNCGRVSLAGPNALNLFDDKGKLTRTLQFLGNGNLLEQFAR
;
A
#
# COMPACT_ATOMS: atom_id res chain seq x y z
N MET A 1 -44.90 36.89 -36.20
CA MET A 1 -43.49 36.48 -35.96
C MET A 1 -43.29 36.28 -34.46
N THR A 2 -43.40 35.03 -33.98
CA THR A 2 -43.28 34.62 -32.57
C THR A 2 -42.06 33.71 -32.45
N LYS A 3 -40.91 34.26 -32.07
CA LYS A 3 -39.63 33.51 -32.05
C LYS A 3 -38.74 33.77 -30.83
N GLN A 4 -39.26 34.37 -29.75
CA GLN A 4 -38.41 34.88 -28.67
C GLN A 4 -38.80 34.44 -27.25
N THR A 5 -39.49 33.31 -27.10
CA THR A 5 -39.97 32.85 -25.77
C THR A 5 -39.52 31.44 -25.38
N ARG A 6 -38.73 30.75 -26.21
CA ARG A 6 -38.31 29.36 -25.94
C ARG A 6 -36.85 29.16 -25.56
N LEU A 7 -36.00 30.18 -25.69
CA LEU A 7 -34.56 30.04 -25.38
C LEU A 7 -34.20 30.25 -23.90
N PHE A 8 -35.06 30.89 -23.12
CA PHE A 8 -34.72 31.25 -21.73
C PHE A 8 -34.94 30.11 -20.73
N PHE A 9 -35.86 29.18 -21.02
CA PHE A 9 -36.11 28.04 -20.14
C PHE A 9 -35.13 26.88 -20.31
N PHE A 10 -34.45 26.79 -21.46
CA PHE A 10 -33.48 25.72 -21.70
C PHE A 10 -32.11 25.97 -21.06
N PHE A 11 -31.77 27.23 -20.78
CA PHE A 11 -30.51 27.59 -20.10
C PHE A 11 -30.59 27.54 -18.57
N LEU A 12 -31.79 27.49 -17.99
CA LEU A 12 -31.99 27.45 -16.54
C LEU A 12 -32.05 26.01 -15.99
N LEU A 13 -32.24 25.01 -16.85
CA LEU A 13 -32.18 23.59 -16.45
C LEU A 13 -30.78 22.96 -16.61
N LEU A 14 -29.86 23.59 -17.35
CA LEU A 14 -28.52 23.04 -17.60
C LEU A 14 -27.47 23.44 -16.57
N SER A 15 -27.76 24.42 -15.71
CA SER A 15 -26.82 24.94 -14.70
C SER A 15 -26.98 24.30 -13.32
N LEU A 16 -27.97 23.43 -13.11
CA LEU A 16 -28.18 22.73 -11.83
C LEU A 16 -27.44 21.38 -11.69
N LEU A 17 -26.58 21.02 -12.65
CA LEU A 17 -25.81 19.76 -12.62
C LEU A 17 -24.34 19.90 -12.22
N ALA A 18 -23.88 21.09 -11.85
CA ALA A 18 -22.47 21.35 -11.60
C ALA A 18 -22.16 21.74 -10.15
N LEU A 19 -22.65 20.97 -9.17
CA LEU A 19 -22.20 21.09 -7.76
C LEU A 19 -22.42 19.77 -7.00
N ILE A 20 -21.98 18.65 -7.58
CA ILE A 20 -21.59 17.53 -6.74
C ILE A 20 -20.10 17.78 -6.46
N PRO A 21 -19.69 18.21 -5.25
CA PRO A 21 -18.28 18.14 -4.91
C PRO A 21 -17.87 16.69 -5.15
N ALA A 22 -16.88 16.48 -6.01
CA ALA A 22 -16.21 15.21 -6.11
C ALA A 22 -15.55 14.97 -4.74
N VAL A 23 -16.33 14.42 -3.80
CA VAL A 23 -15.81 13.73 -2.65
C VAL A 23 -14.99 12.62 -3.28
N SER A 24 -13.68 12.86 -3.35
CA SER A 24 -12.71 11.80 -3.55
C SER A 24 -13.02 10.78 -2.46
N ALA A 25 -13.79 9.75 -2.81
CA ALA A 25 -14.10 8.66 -1.92
C ALA A 25 -12.76 7.99 -1.67
N GLN A 26 -12.13 8.35 -0.55
CA GLN A 26 -10.94 7.66 -0.09
C GLN A 26 -11.34 6.21 0.04
N GLN A 27 -10.69 5.34 -0.76
CA GLN A 27 -11.10 3.94 -0.83
C GLN A 27 -11.09 3.37 0.60
N PRO A 28 -12.15 2.65 1.00
CA PRO A 28 -12.25 2.15 2.35
C PRO A 28 -11.05 1.26 2.66
N TYR A 29 -10.58 1.34 3.91
CA TYR A 29 -9.55 0.43 4.38
C TYR A 29 -10.09 -1.00 4.43
N LEU A 30 -9.21 -1.95 4.18
CA LEU A 30 -9.51 -3.37 4.10
C LEU A 30 -9.72 -3.96 5.49
N SER A 31 -10.63 -4.94 5.57
CA SER A 31 -10.82 -5.77 6.77
C SER A 31 -9.67 -6.77 6.96
N ALA A 32 -9.53 -7.35 8.16
CA ALA A 32 -8.55 -8.41 8.40
C ALA A 32 -8.75 -9.63 7.48
N ALA A 33 -10.01 -10.00 7.20
CA ALA A 33 -10.31 -11.11 6.31
C ALA A 33 -9.84 -10.82 4.88
N ASP A 34 -10.10 -9.61 4.38
CA ASP A 34 -9.67 -9.19 3.05
C ASP A 34 -8.14 -9.08 2.96
N LEU A 35 -7.50 -8.51 3.98
CA LEU A 35 -6.04 -8.41 4.03
C LEU A 35 -5.38 -9.78 4.01
N THR A 36 -5.86 -10.71 4.83
CA THR A 36 -5.33 -12.08 4.86
C THR A 36 -5.48 -12.74 3.48
N LYS A 37 -6.67 -12.63 2.88
CA LYS A 37 -6.95 -13.18 1.54
C LYS A 37 -6.09 -12.54 0.45
N ILE A 38 -5.82 -11.25 0.56
CA ILE A 38 -5.08 -10.49 -0.45
C ILE A 38 -3.58 -10.68 -0.32
N LEU A 39 -3.04 -10.84 0.90
CA LEU A 39 -1.61 -10.94 1.16
C LEU A 39 -1.11 -12.38 1.17
N ALA A 40 -1.86 -13.32 1.77
CA ALA A 40 -1.36 -14.66 2.01
C ALA A 40 -0.96 -15.39 0.72
N ASN A 41 0.26 -15.95 0.74
CA ASN A 41 0.90 -16.68 -0.34
C ASN A 41 1.02 -15.87 -1.65
N ARG A 42 1.45 -14.61 -1.56
CA ARG A 42 1.55 -13.70 -2.72
C ARG A 42 2.79 -12.82 -2.68
N THR A 43 3.28 -12.49 -3.86
CA THR A 43 4.45 -11.63 -4.07
C THR A 43 4.03 -10.27 -4.64
N PHE A 44 4.68 -9.21 -4.17
CA PHE A 44 4.44 -7.82 -4.55
C PHE A 44 5.75 -7.10 -4.83
N ALA A 45 5.72 -6.13 -5.73
CA ALA A 45 6.72 -5.06 -5.75
C ALA A 45 6.32 -4.04 -4.69
N MET A 46 7.26 -3.67 -3.83
CA MET A 46 7.07 -2.71 -2.74
C MET A 46 7.86 -1.44 -3.03
N THR A 47 7.14 -0.32 -3.06
CA THR A 47 7.74 1.01 -3.13
C THR A 47 7.60 1.69 -1.78
N ASP A 48 8.72 1.99 -1.14
CA ASP A 48 8.73 2.85 0.04
C ASP A 48 8.59 4.32 -0.40
N LEU A 49 7.65 5.04 0.21
CA LEU A 49 7.45 6.47 -0.01
C LEU A 49 8.16 7.19 1.12
N GLU A 50 9.29 7.85 0.81
CA GLU A 50 10.13 8.49 1.81
C GLU A 50 9.31 9.41 2.73
N GLN A 51 9.52 9.27 4.04
CA GLN A 51 9.31 10.40 4.95
C GLN A 51 10.31 11.49 4.52
N SER A 52 9.80 12.57 3.92
CA SER A 52 10.55 13.82 3.75
C SER A 52 11.27 14.17 5.06
N GLY A 53 12.57 13.84 5.16
CA GLY A 53 13.43 14.17 6.30
C GLY A 53 14.21 13.04 6.99
N GLN A 54 13.99 11.75 6.70
CA GLN A 54 14.79 10.67 7.30
C GLN A 54 15.19 9.62 6.26
N SER A 55 16.27 9.93 5.55
CA SER A 55 17.04 8.93 4.82
C SER A 55 17.90 8.17 5.83
N SER A 56 17.48 6.96 6.19
CA SER A 56 18.35 5.98 6.85
C SER A 56 17.89 4.55 6.59
N SER A 57 17.55 4.23 5.35
CA SER A 57 17.72 2.85 4.91
C SER A 57 19.14 2.71 4.41
N ALA A 58 19.99 2.04 5.18
CA ALA A 58 21.33 1.62 4.76
C ALA A 58 21.33 0.70 3.51
N TYR A 59 20.15 0.41 2.93
CA TYR A 59 19.94 -0.56 1.86
C TYR A 59 18.95 -0.10 0.76
N GLY A 60 18.65 1.21 0.63
CA GLY A 60 17.86 1.67 -0.51
C GLY A 60 17.59 3.17 -0.49
N GLY A 61 18.16 3.88 -1.46
CA GLY A 61 17.79 5.26 -1.77
C GLY A 61 16.43 5.32 -2.46
N SER A 62 15.80 6.50 -2.42
CA SER A 62 14.54 6.80 -3.09
C SER A 62 14.43 6.19 -4.50
N GLY A 63 13.32 5.51 -4.77
CA GLY A 63 12.93 5.07 -6.11
C GLY A 63 13.31 3.64 -6.52
N GLN A 64 13.92 2.84 -5.65
CA GLN A 64 14.16 1.42 -5.94
C GLN A 64 13.11 0.51 -5.30
N ASN A 65 12.42 -0.28 -6.13
CA ASN A 65 11.40 -1.22 -5.68
C ASN A 65 12.04 -2.46 -5.03
N SER A 66 11.69 -2.71 -3.77
CA SER A 66 11.93 -4.01 -3.16
C SER A 66 10.89 -5.02 -3.66
N HIS A 67 11.13 -6.30 -3.49
CA HIS A 67 10.12 -7.33 -3.68
C HIS A 67 9.78 -7.94 -2.33
N VAL A 68 8.50 -8.17 -2.07
CA VAL A 68 8.04 -8.76 -0.82
C VAL A 68 7.13 -9.94 -1.09
N TYR A 69 7.40 -11.05 -0.41
CA TYR A 69 6.54 -12.23 -0.39
C TYR A 69 5.90 -12.35 0.99
N PHE A 70 4.57 -12.43 1.03
CA PHE A 70 3.80 -12.70 2.25
C PHE A 70 3.39 -14.18 2.24
N ALA A 71 3.97 -14.98 3.13
CA ALA A 71 3.58 -16.36 3.33
C ALA A 71 2.31 -16.46 4.18
N GLY A 72 1.49 -17.48 3.92
CA GLY A 72 0.25 -17.72 4.67
C GLY A 72 0.45 -18.18 6.11
N ASP A 73 1.68 -18.47 6.53
CA ASP A 73 2.06 -18.86 7.90
C ASP A 73 2.40 -17.65 8.79
N GLY A 74 2.17 -16.42 8.31
CA GLY A 74 2.48 -15.19 9.05
C GLY A 74 3.93 -14.71 8.89
N LYS A 75 4.72 -15.33 7.99
CA LYS A 75 6.04 -14.79 7.63
C LYS A 75 5.98 -13.92 6.38
N TYR A 76 6.85 -12.92 6.30
CA TYR A 76 7.09 -12.20 5.06
C TYR A 76 8.59 -12.09 4.80
N THR A 77 8.98 -12.15 3.54
CA THR A 77 10.38 -12.01 3.10
C THR A 77 10.48 -10.81 2.19
N ILE A 78 11.40 -9.89 2.49
CA ILE A 78 11.77 -8.79 1.60
C ILE A 78 13.08 -9.15 0.90
N LEU A 79 13.08 -9.00 -0.42
CA LEU A 79 14.25 -8.94 -1.27
C LEU A 79 14.52 -7.47 -1.61
N PHE A 80 15.67 -6.96 -1.16
CA PHE A 80 16.06 -5.58 -1.40
C PHE A 80 16.56 -5.39 -2.84
N PRO A 81 16.57 -4.15 -3.37
CA PRO A 81 16.79 -3.88 -4.80
C PRO A 81 18.11 -4.39 -5.39
N SER A 82 19.14 -4.59 -4.55
CA SER A 82 20.40 -5.19 -5.00
C SER A 82 20.29 -6.69 -5.30
N GLY A 83 19.17 -7.35 -4.99
CA GLY A 83 18.97 -8.79 -5.22
C GLY A 83 19.72 -9.71 -4.25
N LEU A 84 20.69 -9.16 -3.51
CA LEU A 84 21.62 -9.93 -2.68
C LEU A 84 21.22 -10.00 -1.20
N THR A 85 20.44 -9.03 -0.73
CA THR A 85 20.01 -8.97 0.67
C THR A 85 18.56 -9.40 0.80
N ARG A 86 18.32 -10.36 1.69
CA ARG A 86 16.99 -10.83 2.06
C ARG A 86 16.81 -10.80 3.57
N THR A 87 15.63 -10.37 4.01
CA THR A 87 15.22 -10.47 5.41
C THR A 87 13.87 -11.16 5.48
N THR A 88 13.74 -12.13 6.38
CA THR A 88 12.46 -12.79 6.68
C THR A 88 12.08 -12.45 8.10
N ASP A 89 10.87 -11.94 8.25
CA ASP A 89 10.31 -11.52 9.52
C ASP A 89 8.81 -11.86 9.58
N ASN A 90 8.07 -11.37 10.58
CA ASN A 90 6.68 -11.76 10.81
C ASN A 90 5.70 -10.63 10.48
N TRP A 91 4.57 -10.99 9.88
CA TRP A 91 3.42 -10.11 9.70
C TRP A 91 2.20 -10.70 10.38
N GLN A 92 1.29 -9.82 10.78
CA GLN A 92 -0.01 -10.19 11.34
C GLN A 92 -1.00 -9.06 11.10
N ILE A 93 -2.27 -9.32 11.35
CA ILE A 93 -3.31 -8.29 11.38
C ILE A 93 -3.80 -8.17 12.81
N ASP A 94 -3.82 -6.95 13.35
CA ASP A 94 -4.28 -6.71 14.72
C ASP A 94 -5.81 -6.66 14.83
N ALA A 95 -6.33 -6.46 16.04
CA ALA A 95 -7.76 -6.38 16.31
C ALA A 95 -8.46 -5.16 15.67
N ASN A 96 -7.70 -4.22 15.12
CA ASN A 96 -8.19 -2.99 14.48
C ASN A 96 -8.03 -3.03 12.95
N ASP A 97 -7.85 -4.23 12.37
CA ASP A 97 -7.60 -4.45 10.94
C ASP A 97 -6.30 -3.79 10.42
N ASN A 98 -5.31 -3.52 11.28
CA ASN A 98 -4.03 -2.99 10.83
C ASN A 98 -3.09 -4.12 10.40
N LEU A 99 -2.42 -3.96 9.26
CA LEU A 99 -1.28 -4.79 8.91
C LEU A 99 -0.08 -4.38 9.77
N CYS A 100 0.38 -5.31 10.61
CA CYS A 100 1.55 -5.14 11.45
C CYS A 100 2.73 -5.93 10.89
N LEU A 101 3.83 -5.23 10.58
CA LEU A 101 5.10 -5.83 10.16
C LEU A 101 6.10 -5.73 11.31
N ARG A 102 6.47 -6.87 11.88
CA ARG A 102 7.45 -6.95 12.96
C ARG A 102 8.79 -7.40 12.39
N ARG A 103 9.78 -6.51 12.38
CA ARG A 103 11.15 -6.77 11.90
C ARG A 103 12.13 -6.93 13.05
N ALA A 104 13.04 -7.88 12.93
CA ALA A 104 14.20 -7.98 13.82
C ALA A 104 15.27 -6.94 13.44
N ARG A 105 15.70 -6.13 14.43
CA ARG A 105 16.85 -5.25 14.35
C ARG A 105 18.01 -5.93 15.09
N ARG A 106 18.95 -6.47 14.33
CA ARG A 106 20.10 -7.22 14.86
C ARG A 106 21.31 -6.31 14.99
N SER A 107 21.96 -6.33 16.15
CA SER A 107 23.30 -5.78 16.40
C SER A 107 24.27 -6.93 16.66
N ALA A 108 25.55 -6.65 16.89
CA ALA A 108 26.57 -7.69 17.11
C ALA A 108 26.24 -8.60 18.31
N ASP A 109 25.60 -8.06 19.35
CA ASP A 109 25.38 -8.75 20.62
C ASP A 109 23.89 -8.84 21.03
N ASP A 110 22.97 -8.22 20.28
CA ASP A 110 21.56 -8.15 20.66
C ASP A 110 20.60 -8.19 19.45
N THR A 111 19.35 -8.60 19.69
CA THR A 111 18.26 -8.57 18.71
C THR A 111 17.03 -7.89 19.29
N ASP A 112 16.79 -6.66 18.84
CA ASP A 112 15.55 -5.92 19.10
C ASP A 112 14.49 -6.26 18.07
N TYR A 113 13.22 -6.01 18.39
CA TYR A 113 12.11 -6.12 17.44
C TYR A 113 11.36 -4.80 17.32
N VAL A 114 11.16 -4.35 16.08
CA VAL A 114 10.36 -3.16 15.77
C VAL A 114 9.10 -3.60 15.05
N THR A 115 7.93 -3.23 15.57
CA THR A 115 6.63 -3.50 14.94
C THR A 115 6.04 -2.21 14.42
N ASN A 116 5.78 -2.16 13.12
CA ASN A 116 5.07 -1.05 12.48
C ASN A 116 3.69 -1.54 12.04
N CYS A 117 2.64 -0.93 12.57
CA CYS A 117 1.25 -1.24 12.22
C CYS A 117 0.64 -0.10 11.42
N GLY A 118 -0.24 -0.44 10.49
CA GLY A 118 -0.82 0.53 9.59
C GLY A 118 -2.08 0.04 8.90
N ARG A 119 -2.96 0.97 8.53
CA ARG A 119 -4.15 0.64 7.74
C ARG A 119 -3.77 0.41 6.29
N VAL A 120 -4.55 -0.42 5.61
CA VAL A 120 -4.31 -0.76 4.20
C VAL A 120 -5.57 -0.47 3.40
N SER A 121 -5.43 0.20 2.26
CA SER A 121 -6.52 0.35 1.29
C SER A 121 -6.12 -0.27 -0.04
N LEU A 122 -7.11 -0.48 -0.90
CA LEU A 122 -6.82 -0.65 -2.33
C LEU A 122 -6.26 0.67 -2.88
N ALA A 123 -5.40 0.55 -3.89
CA ALA A 123 -4.94 1.64 -4.75
C ALA A 123 -5.40 1.46 -6.21
N GLY A 124 -6.09 0.34 -6.46
CA GLY A 124 -6.47 -0.16 -7.78
C GLY A 124 -6.76 -1.66 -7.69
N PRO A 125 -7.04 -2.33 -8.83
CA PRO A 125 -7.41 -3.75 -8.84
C PRO A 125 -6.27 -4.67 -8.37
N ASN A 126 -5.03 -4.25 -8.54
CA ASN A 126 -3.84 -5.06 -8.28
C ASN A 126 -2.83 -4.35 -7.37
N ALA A 127 -3.25 -3.34 -6.60
CA ALA A 127 -2.34 -2.54 -5.80
C ALA A 127 -2.93 -2.19 -4.43
N LEU A 128 -2.06 -2.10 -3.43
CA LEU A 128 -2.38 -1.71 -2.07
C LEU A 128 -1.62 -0.45 -1.67
N ASN A 129 -2.27 0.39 -0.88
CA ASN A 129 -1.68 1.52 -0.19
C ASN A 129 -1.57 1.19 1.30
N LEU A 130 -0.39 1.34 1.88
CA LEU A 130 -0.13 1.15 3.31
C LEU A 130 0.07 2.51 3.97
N PHE A 131 -0.72 2.78 4.99
CA PHE A 131 -0.69 4.02 5.75
C PHE A 131 -0.14 3.77 7.15
N ASP A 132 0.63 4.69 7.72
CA ASP A 132 1.03 4.61 9.13
C ASP A 132 -0.15 4.88 10.09
N ASP A 133 0.14 4.81 11.39
CA ASP A 133 -0.82 5.09 12.48
C ASP A 133 -1.40 6.51 12.45
N LYS A 134 -0.73 7.44 11.75
CA LYS A 134 -1.17 8.82 11.54
C LYS A 134 -1.95 9.00 10.24
N GLY A 135 -2.18 7.92 9.49
CA GLY A 135 -2.88 7.95 8.21
C GLY A 135 -2.04 8.49 7.05
N LYS A 136 -0.72 8.61 7.21
CA LYS A 136 0.19 9.00 6.12
C LYS A 136 0.50 7.78 5.27
N LEU A 137 0.38 7.92 3.95
CA LEU A 137 0.81 6.89 3.01
C LEU A 137 2.33 6.67 3.11
N THR A 138 2.74 5.44 3.40
CA THR A 138 4.16 5.07 3.59
C THR A 138 4.67 4.09 2.55
N ARG A 139 3.81 3.22 2.02
CA ARG A 139 4.21 2.25 0.99
C ARG A 139 3.10 1.97 0.02
N THR A 140 3.48 1.53 -1.17
CA THR A 140 2.58 0.87 -2.11
C THR A 140 3.05 -0.55 -2.38
N LEU A 141 2.11 -1.48 -2.53
CA LEU A 141 2.36 -2.86 -2.92
C LEU A 141 1.66 -3.15 -4.24
N GLN A 142 2.42 -3.39 -5.30
CA GLN A 142 1.91 -3.79 -6.60
C GLN A 142 1.97 -5.32 -6.70
N PHE A 143 0.83 -5.97 -6.87
CA PHE A 143 0.75 -7.44 -6.98
C PHE A 143 1.52 -7.93 -8.20
N LEU A 144 2.34 -8.96 -8.00
CA LEU A 144 3.16 -9.60 -9.04
C LEU A 144 2.71 -11.04 -9.34
N GLY A 145 2.19 -11.75 -8.34
CA GLY A 145 1.68 -13.10 -8.55
C GLY A 145 1.49 -13.92 -7.27
N ASN A 146 0.90 -15.10 -7.44
CA ASN A 146 0.70 -16.06 -6.37
C ASN A 146 1.98 -16.87 -6.12
N GLY A 147 2.22 -17.24 -4.87
CA GLY A 147 3.41 -17.96 -4.41
C GLY A 147 4.62 -17.06 -4.15
N ASN A 148 5.72 -17.69 -3.74
CA ASN A 148 7.00 -17.03 -3.54
C ASN A 148 7.72 -16.89 -4.89
N LEU A 149 7.76 -15.67 -5.43
CA LEU A 149 8.42 -15.37 -6.70
C LEU A 149 9.77 -14.65 -6.51
N LEU A 150 10.27 -14.53 -5.28
CA LEU A 150 11.47 -13.73 -4.99
C LEU A 150 12.71 -14.20 -5.75
N GLU A 151 12.84 -15.50 -6.02
CA GLU A 151 13.97 -16.03 -6.81
C GLU A 151 14.02 -15.50 -8.24
N GLN A 152 12.88 -15.12 -8.83
CA GLN A 152 12.83 -14.56 -10.18
C GLN A 152 13.42 -13.14 -10.24
N PHE A 153 13.58 -12.52 -9.09
CA PHE A 153 14.06 -11.14 -8.94
C PHE A 153 15.43 -11.05 -8.28
N ALA A 154 15.98 -12.16 -7.76
CA ALA A 154 17.37 -12.20 -7.34
C ALA A 154 18.26 -12.35 -8.58
N ARG A 155 19.12 -11.36 -8.80
CA ARG A 155 20.11 -11.33 -9.87
C ARG A 155 21.49 -11.21 -9.27
#